data_AF-A0A965JRM8-F1
#
_entry.id   AF-A0A965JRM8-F1
#
_cell.length_a   1.000
_cell.length_b   1.000
_cell.length_c   1.000
_cell.angle_alpha   90.00
_cell.angle_beta   90.00
_cell.angle_gamma   90.00
#
_symmetry.space_group_name_H-M   'P 1'
#
loop_
_entity.id
_entity.type
_entity.pdbx_description
1 polymer ?
#
loop_
_entity_poly.entity_id
_entity_poly.type
_entity_poly.pdbx_seq_one_letter_code
_entity_poly.pdbx_strand_id
1 'polypeptide(L)'
;MFSVVLATRSGATEFSGPLKLLKDMRNQMSDPNNFEIIIRGDDDDEKLPEFQKLIEAEKFPFRTVVISGSRSRGYDDLHKFYNECFVYLSPQTQFIFSLPEDVEIQVDHWDKFLIDEYESAKSQFKHPVFTMHQSLLPGDSNYDSCLENPDSFPIYSKEWICSVGGFSHTGANDSWIQAVHHFLVNDHGLMIRHFLSRLVFLRNTDSHDSVASVRWANARLRNHELMRRSRVKAMIKIQALTLYNLTCYYKATSDRDLSYNEVKKFNQNPSELEYINFLCDRDGSGAVLFKIYFSQINGKTVDFIDSRVEELKKLYQRILRLKTIVPNYDPKFADIYDCVNGDLKNLKKEFGPFCAINPKYAVKLSQAFENYRKLLSQGIKNSETLKNISEAKNSDKQLLKIIMKEYGYRRTILILLKEFLFKKNQDTNLSKA
;
A
#
# COMPACT_ATOMS: atom_id res chain seq x y z
N MET A 1 -27.44 -6.48 -0.46
CA MET A 1 -27.14 -5.13 0.05
C MET A 1 -25.69 -4.76 -0.27
N PHE A 2 -25.40 -3.49 -0.52
CA PHE A 2 -24.06 -2.98 -0.78
C PHE A 2 -23.71 -1.76 0.07
N SER A 3 -22.43 -1.36 0.07
CA SER A 3 -21.97 -0.22 0.87
C SER A 3 -21.32 0.84 0.00
N VAL A 4 -21.64 2.09 0.26
CA VAL A 4 -20.94 3.25 -0.30
C VAL A 4 -20.04 3.83 0.77
N VAL A 5 -18.76 4.04 0.44
CA VAL A 5 -17.81 4.73 1.33
C VAL A 5 -17.55 6.14 0.81
N LEU A 6 -17.63 7.11 1.71
CA LEU A 6 -17.43 8.53 1.43
C LEU A 6 -16.38 9.08 2.39
N ALA A 7 -15.33 9.70 1.84
CA ALA A 7 -14.41 10.52 2.63
C ALA A 7 -14.80 11.98 2.43
N THR A 8 -14.97 12.73 3.53
CA THR A 8 -15.40 14.12 3.47
C THR A 8 -14.69 14.99 4.50
N ARG A 9 -14.66 16.29 4.22
CA ARG A 9 -14.17 17.34 5.11
C ARG A 9 -14.93 18.63 4.81
N SER A 10 -15.12 19.49 5.80
CA SER A 10 -15.59 20.84 5.62
C SER A 10 -14.60 21.59 4.71
N GLY A 11 -14.99 21.70 3.44
CA GLY A 11 -14.38 22.60 2.47
C GLY A 11 -15.04 23.98 2.51
N ALA A 12 -14.88 24.73 1.43
CA ALA A 12 -15.57 26.01 1.23
C ALA A 12 -17.11 25.89 1.28
N THR A 13 -17.62 24.69 1.06
CA THR A 13 -19.04 24.37 0.92
C THR A 13 -19.65 23.76 2.19
N GLU A 14 -18.90 23.68 3.29
CA GLU A 14 -19.41 23.29 4.62
C GLU A 14 -20.24 21.99 4.64
N PHE A 15 -19.78 20.94 3.95
CA PHE A 15 -20.50 19.65 3.79
C PHE A 15 -21.83 19.69 2.99
N SER A 16 -22.11 20.76 2.25
CA SER A 16 -23.28 20.77 1.37
C SER A 16 -23.21 19.73 0.25
N GLY A 17 -22.01 19.39 -0.24
CA GLY A 17 -21.78 18.32 -1.22
C GLY A 17 -22.26 16.95 -0.73
N PRO A 18 -21.71 16.42 0.38
CA PRO A 18 -22.15 15.17 0.98
C PRO A 18 -23.64 15.15 1.26
N LEU A 19 -24.17 16.23 1.84
CA LEU A 19 -25.59 16.29 2.18
C LEU A 19 -26.48 16.26 0.93
N LYS A 20 -26.09 16.95 -0.14
CA LYS A 20 -26.77 16.89 -1.44
C LYS A 20 -26.74 15.46 -1.98
N LEU A 21 -25.58 14.82 -2.03
CA LEU A 21 -25.44 13.44 -2.53
C LEU A 21 -26.36 12.47 -1.78
N LEU A 22 -26.41 12.54 -0.45
CA LEU A 22 -27.30 11.68 0.35
C LEU A 22 -28.78 11.93 0.07
N LYS A 23 -29.17 13.20 -0.14
CA LYS A 23 -30.54 13.55 -0.54
C LYS A 23 -30.87 13.02 -1.93
N ASP A 24 -29.94 13.13 -2.87
CA ASP A 24 -30.10 12.59 -4.23
C ASP A 24 -30.25 11.06 -4.19
N MET A 25 -29.42 10.36 -3.40
CA MET A 25 -29.54 8.92 -3.14
C MET A 25 -30.92 8.55 -2.58
N ARG A 26 -31.40 9.28 -1.57
CA ARG A 26 -32.73 9.07 -0.97
C ARG A 26 -33.86 9.26 -1.98
N ASN A 27 -33.74 10.25 -2.86
CA ASN A 27 -34.80 10.62 -3.79
C ASN A 27 -34.87 9.67 -4.99
N GLN A 28 -33.75 9.06 -5.39
CA GLN A 28 -33.65 8.20 -6.57
C GLN A 28 -33.58 6.70 -6.25
N MET A 29 -33.51 6.29 -4.99
CA MET A 29 -33.47 4.86 -4.62
C MET A 29 -34.83 4.17 -4.80
N SER A 30 -34.82 2.84 -4.90
CA SER A 30 -35.99 1.98 -4.86
C SER A 30 -36.30 1.41 -3.47
N ASP A 31 -35.27 0.94 -2.75
CA ASP A 31 -35.42 0.36 -1.41
C ASP A 31 -34.24 0.80 -0.53
N PRO A 32 -34.50 1.47 0.62
CA PRO A 32 -33.43 1.88 1.54
C PRO A 32 -32.62 0.73 2.12
N ASN A 33 -33.12 -0.52 2.09
CA ASN A 33 -32.40 -1.69 2.59
C ASN A 33 -31.40 -2.25 1.58
N ASN A 34 -31.38 -1.73 0.35
CA ASN A 34 -30.44 -2.17 -0.67
C ASN A 34 -29.02 -1.70 -0.39
N PHE A 35 -28.85 -0.63 0.39
CA PHE A 35 -27.54 -0.05 0.64
C PHE A 35 -27.36 0.58 2.02
N GLU A 36 -26.10 0.83 2.34
CA GLU A 36 -25.67 1.64 3.48
C GLU A 36 -24.61 2.65 3.05
N ILE A 37 -24.45 3.69 3.86
CA ILE A 37 -23.42 4.71 3.67
C ILE A 37 -22.49 4.75 4.88
N ILE A 38 -21.18 4.68 4.62
CA ILE A 38 -20.14 4.92 5.62
C ILE A 38 -19.42 6.22 5.26
N ILE A 39 -19.52 7.21 6.14
CA ILE A 39 -18.93 8.54 5.97
C ILE A 39 -17.76 8.69 6.93
N ARG A 40 -16.59 9.04 6.41
CA ARG A 40 -15.38 9.27 7.19
C ARG A 40 -15.01 10.75 7.14
N GLY A 41 -15.11 11.42 8.29
CA GLY A 41 -14.65 12.79 8.52
C GLY A 41 -13.28 12.85 9.21
N ASP A 42 -12.61 13.99 9.12
CA ASP A 42 -11.40 14.27 9.90
C ASP A 42 -11.78 14.74 11.33
N ASP A 43 -11.09 14.23 12.35
CA ASP A 43 -11.35 14.56 13.76
C ASP A 43 -10.96 16.00 14.16
N ASP A 44 -10.06 16.63 13.39
CA ASP A 44 -9.67 18.04 13.53
C ASP A 44 -10.60 19.01 12.79
N ASP A 45 -11.70 18.51 12.22
CA ASP A 45 -12.71 19.32 11.53
C ASP A 45 -13.77 19.83 12.50
N GLU A 46 -13.69 21.12 12.82
CA GLU A 46 -14.57 21.80 13.77
C GLU A 46 -16.06 21.71 13.40
N LYS A 47 -16.39 21.49 12.12
CA LYS A 47 -17.78 21.41 11.63
C LYS A 47 -18.31 19.98 11.58
N LEU A 48 -17.47 18.96 11.76
CA LEU A 48 -17.90 17.56 11.73
C LEU A 48 -19.01 17.25 12.78
N PRO A 49 -18.97 17.78 14.02
CA PRO A 49 -20.05 17.55 14.99
C PRO A 49 -21.40 18.14 14.55
N GLU A 50 -21.40 19.29 13.86
CA GLU A 50 -22.62 19.88 13.30
C GLU A 50 -23.15 19.04 12.15
N PHE A 51 -22.27 18.60 11.26
CA PHE A 51 -22.63 17.71 10.17
C PHE A 51 -23.23 16.39 10.67
N GLN A 52 -22.67 15.78 11.72
CA GLN A 52 -23.25 14.58 12.36
C GLN A 52 -24.68 14.82 12.85
N LYS A 53 -24.92 15.95 13.54
CA LYS A 53 -26.27 16.34 13.98
C LYS A 53 -27.23 16.54 12.80
N LEU A 54 -26.75 17.11 11.69
CA LEU A 54 -27.55 17.28 10.48
C LEU A 54 -27.95 15.93 9.87
N ILE A 55 -27.00 14.98 9.77
CA ILE A 55 -27.27 13.61 9.30
C ILE A 55 -28.32 12.92 10.17
N GLU A 56 -28.21 13.04 11.49
CA GLU A 56 -29.18 12.50 12.44
C GLU A 56 -30.57 13.15 12.31
N ALA A 57 -30.61 14.47 12.12
CA ALA A 57 -31.85 15.23 11.98
C ALA A 57 -32.60 14.94 10.67
N GLU A 58 -31.87 14.69 9.57
CA GLU A 58 -32.44 14.37 8.26
C GLU A 58 -33.13 12.99 8.21
N LYS A 59 -32.83 12.10 9.17
CA LYS A 59 -33.44 10.76 9.29
C LYS A 59 -33.45 10.02 7.96
N PHE A 60 -32.28 9.90 7.33
CA PHE A 60 -32.16 9.12 6.10
C PHE A 60 -32.71 7.70 6.30
N PRO A 61 -33.49 7.17 5.34
CA PRO A 61 -34.17 5.89 5.50
C PRO A 61 -33.23 4.67 5.42
N PHE A 62 -32.00 4.88 4.93
CA PHE A 62 -30.95 3.87 4.84
C PHE A 62 -29.93 4.01 5.98
N ARG A 63 -29.21 2.92 6.29
CA ARG A 63 -28.18 2.93 7.33
C ARG A 63 -27.07 3.91 6.95
N THR A 64 -26.82 4.89 7.83
CA THR A 64 -25.72 5.83 7.69
C THR A 64 -24.82 5.73 8.93
N VAL A 65 -23.52 5.56 8.72
CA VAL A 65 -22.52 5.54 9.79
C VAL A 65 -21.55 6.68 9.54
N VAL A 66 -21.42 7.60 10.49
CA VAL A 66 -20.38 8.62 10.46
C VAL A 66 -19.27 8.23 11.43
N ILE A 67 -18.05 8.10 10.91
CA ILE A 67 -16.83 7.85 11.69
C ILE A 67 -15.90 9.07 11.56
N SER A 68 -15.13 9.32 12.61
CA SER A 68 -14.07 10.34 12.62
C SER A 68 -12.71 9.68 12.81
N GLY A 69 -11.69 10.18 12.13
CA GLY A 69 -10.32 9.72 12.33
C GLY A 69 -9.30 10.83 12.13
N SER A 70 -8.05 10.57 12.54
CA SER A 70 -6.95 11.54 12.44
C SER A 70 -6.81 12.07 11.01
N ARG A 71 -6.59 13.38 10.88
CA ARG A 71 -6.33 13.97 9.57
C ARG A 71 -5.16 13.32 8.84
N SER A 72 -5.37 13.01 7.56
CA SER A 72 -4.32 12.50 6.67
C SER A 72 -3.93 13.52 5.59
N ARG A 73 -3.10 13.13 4.64
CA ARG A 73 -2.58 14.02 3.57
C ARG A 73 -3.59 14.29 2.44
N GLY A 74 -4.90 14.23 2.73
CA GLY A 74 -5.97 14.36 1.75
C GLY A 74 -5.92 13.27 0.68
N TYR A 75 -6.02 13.64 -0.60
CA TYR A 75 -6.05 12.72 -1.74
C TYR A 75 -4.88 11.72 -1.78
N ASP A 76 -3.69 12.10 -1.30
CA ASP A 76 -2.52 11.19 -1.30
C ASP A 76 -2.71 9.98 -0.37
N ASP A 77 -3.59 10.10 0.64
CA ASP A 77 -3.86 9.08 1.65
C ASP A 77 -5.33 8.60 1.64
N LEU A 78 -6.08 8.90 0.58
CA LEU A 78 -7.50 8.57 0.45
C LEU A 78 -7.80 7.07 0.62
N HIS A 79 -6.90 6.20 0.14
CA HIS A 79 -6.96 4.75 0.35
C HIS A 79 -7.01 4.35 1.84
N LYS A 80 -6.36 5.10 2.73
CA LYS A 80 -6.41 4.83 4.18
C LYS A 80 -7.81 5.07 4.72
N PHE A 81 -8.48 6.13 4.27
CA PHE A 81 -9.84 6.44 4.68
C PHE A 81 -10.82 5.36 4.24
N TYR A 82 -10.69 4.87 3.00
CA TYR A 82 -11.53 3.78 2.52
C TYR A 82 -11.28 2.47 3.27
N ASN A 83 -10.01 2.19 3.61
CA ASN A 83 -9.66 1.02 4.44
C ASN A 83 -10.16 1.15 5.89
N GLU A 84 -10.21 2.37 6.46
CA GLU A 84 -10.87 2.63 7.75
C GLU A 84 -12.37 2.34 7.66
N CYS A 85 -13.05 2.85 6.62
CA CYS A 85 -14.48 2.60 6.38
C CYS A 85 -14.80 1.12 6.24
N PHE A 86 -13.90 0.35 5.63
CA PHE A 86 -14.06 -1.09 5.42
C PHE A 86 -14.33 -1.86 6.72
N VAL A 87 -13.79 -1.41 7.85
CA VAL A 87 -13.97 -2.04 9.16
C VAL A 87 -15.41 -1.87 9.71
N TYR A 88 -16.14 -0.86 9.22
CA TYR A 88 -17.48 -0.50 9.70
C TYR A 88 -18.62 -0.96 8.78
N LEU A 89 -18.28 -1.67 7.71
CA LEU A 89 -19.24 -2.24 6.78
C LEU A 89 -20.16 -3.22 7.50
N SER A 90 -21.41 -3.26 7.07
CA SER A 90 -22.34 -4.28 7.52
C SER A 90 -21.85 -5.68 7.13
N PRO A 91 -22.09 -6.69 7.98
CA PRO A 91 -21.86 -8.08 7.61
C PRO A 91 -22.59 -8.49 6.32
N GLN A 92 -23.74 -7.86 6.01
CA GLN A 92 -24.59 -8.16 4.85
C GLN A 92 -24.10 -7.53 3.53
N THR A 93 -23.08 -6.69 3.58
CA THR A 93 -22.49 -6.08 2.38
C THR A 93 -21.97 -7.15 1.43
N GLN A 94 -22.37 -7.07 0.16
CA GLN A 94 -21.94 -7.97 -0.91
C GLN A 94 -20.94 -7.30 -1.87
N PHE A 95 -21.11 -6.00 -2.12
CA PHE A 95 -20.19 -5.21 -2.91
C PHE A 95 -20.06 -3.80 -2.32
N ILE A 96 -18.97 -3.13 -2.66
CA ILE A 96 -18.54 -1.87 -2.06
C ILE A 96 -18.02 -0.96 -3.17
N PHE A 97 -18.20 0.34 -3.03
CA PHE A 97 -17.51 1.31 -3.88
C PHE A 97 -17.36 2.65 -3.16
N SER A 98 -16.37 3.41 -3.60
CA SER A 98 -16.10 4.76 -3.10
C SER A 98 -16.72 5.79 -4.04
N LEU A 99 -17.54 6.68 -3.49
CA LEU A 99 -18.06 7.84 -4.21
C LEU A 99 -17.52 9.11 -3.58
N PRO A 100 -17.04 10.09 -4.37
CA PRO A 100 -16.83 11.43 -3.89
C PRO A 100 -18.16 12.19 -3.76
N GLU A 101 -18.13 13.29 -3.02
CA GLU A 101 -19.30 14.11 -2.71
C GLU A 101 -19.84 14.94 -3.90
N ASP A 102 -19.10 15.00 -5.01
CA ASP A 102 -19.40 15.77 -6.22
C ASP A 102 -20.03 14.92 -7.34
N VAL A 103 -20.66 13.78 -6.98
CA VAL A 103 -21.31 12.87 -7.92
C VAL A 103 -22.80 13.18 -8.07
N GLU A 104 -23.28 13.01 -9.30
CA GLU A 104 -24.70 13.01 -9.65
C GLU A 104 -25.14 11.62 -10.08
N ILE A 105 -26.30 11.19 -9.59
CA ILE A 105 -26.92 9.92 -9.96
C ILE A 105 -27.77 10.15 -11.20
N GLN A 106 -27.55 9.32 -12.22
CA GLN A 106 -28.14 9.45 -13.56
C GLN A 106 -29.29 8.46 -13.80
N VAL A 107 -29.54 7.54 -12.86
CA VAL A 107 -30.46 6.41 -13.04
C VAL A 107 -31.43 6.37 -11.86
N ASP A 108 -32.73 6.46 -12.15
CA ASP A 108 -33.76 6.17 -11.15
C ASP A 108 -33.68 4.70 -10.73
N HIS A 109 -33.93 4.45 -9.45
CA HIS A 109 -33.79 3.13 -8.83
C HIS A 109 -32.37 2.54 -9.01
N TRP A 110 -31.36 3.42 -8.96
CA TRP A 110 -29.95 3.08 -9.15
C TRP A 110 -29.48 1.91 -8.27
N ASP A 111 -29.99 1.82 -7.05
CA ASP A 111 -29.68 0.78 -6.07
C ASP A 111 -30.15 -0.60 -6.54
N LYS A 112 -31.39 -0.69 -7.04
CA LYS A 112 -31.91 -1.92 -7.64
C LYS A 112 -31.15 -2.28 -8.91
N PHE A 113 -30.86 -1.28 -9.75
CA PHE A 113 -30.06 -1.48 -10.95
C PHE A 113 -28.70 -2.10 -10.62
N LEU A 114 -27.97 -1.56 -9.64
CA LEU A 114 -26.67 -2.10 -9.23
C LEU A 114 -26.76 -3.53 -8.66
N ILE A 115 -27.84 -3.87 -7.94
CA ILE A 115 -28.08 -5.25 -7.48
C ILE A 115 -28.30 -6.19 -8.65
N ASP A 116 -29.13 -5.80 -9.62
CA ASP A 116 -29.43 -6.61 -10.80
C ASP A 116 -28.14 -6.85 -11.64
N GLU A 117 -27.29 -5.83 -11.81
CA GLU A 117 -25.98 -5.94 -12.47
C GLU A 117 -24.99 -6.81 -11.67
N TYR A 118 -25.01 -6.72 -10.33
CA TYR A 118 -24.18 -7.58 -9.48
C TYR A 118 -24.56 -9.07 -9.60
N GLU A 119 -25.86 -9.39 -9.57
CA GLU A 119 -26.31 -10.77 -9.74
C GLU A 119 -26.02 -11.29 -11.16
N SER A 120 -26.13 -10.42 -12.18
CA SER A 120 -25.68 -10.71 -13.54
C SER A 120 -24.18 -11.06 -13.59
N ALA A 121 -23.32 -10.20 -13.01
CA ALA A 121 -21.88 -10.43 -12.94
C ALA A 121 -21.54 -11.75 -12.22
N LYS A 122 -22.18 -12.02 -11.08
CA LYS A 122 -21.99 -13.24 -10.31
C LYS A 122 -22.35 -14.49 -11.10
N SER A 123 -23.43 -14.43 -11.90
CA SER A 123 -23.81 -15.52 -12.80
C SER A 123 -22.79 -15.75 -13.92
N GLN A 124 -22.16 -14.68 -14.41
CA GLN A 124 -21.15 -14.72 -15.48
C GLN A 124 -19.83 -15.34 -15.02
N PHE A 125 -19.31 -14.94 -13.86
CA PHE A 125 -17.93 -15.29 -13.47
C PHE A 125 -17.80 -16.66 -12.81
N LYS A 126 -18.87 -17.24 -12.26
CA LYS A 126 -18.84 -18.47 -11.44
C LYS A 126 -17.89 -18.42 -10.22
N HIS A 127 -17.32 -17.26 -9.91
CA HIS A 127 -16.52 -16.98 -8.73
C HIS A 127 -16.91 -15.60 -8.17
N PRO A 128 -16.78 -15.37 -6.86
CA PRO A 128 -17.24 -14.12 -6.25
C PRO A 128 -16.27 -12.96 -6.45
N VAL A 129 -15.09 -13.19 -7.02
CA VAL A 129 -14.02 -12.17 -7.15
C VAL A 129 -14.13 -11.43 -8.48
N PHE A 130 -14.78 -10.28 -8.49
CA PHE A 130 -14.88 -9.41 -9.67
C PHE A 130 -15.07 -7.95 -9.30
N THR A 131 -14.97 -7.08 -10.30
CA THR A 131 -15.32 -5.65 -10.21
C THR A 131 -16.36 -5.30 -11.27
N MET A 132 -17.17 -4.27 -11.01
CA MET A 132 -18.10 -3.69 -11.99
C MET A 132 -17.65 -2.28 -12.36
N HIS A 133 -17.73 -1.96 -13.65
CA HIS A 133 -17.16 -0.77 -14.28
C HIS A 133 -18.23 -0.05 -15.07
N GLN A 134 -18.28 1.27 -14.99
CA GLN A 134 -19.27 2.08 -15.70
C GLN A 134 -18.79 2.44 -17.11
N SER A 135 -17.48 2.44 -17.33
CA SER A 135 -16.88 2.81 -18.60
C SER A 135 -16.35 1.61 -19.35
N LEU A 136 -16.64 1.54 -20.65
CA LEU A 136 -16.06 0.57 -21.59
C LEU A 136 -14.62 0.92 -22.02
N LEU A 137 -13.97 1.87 -21.34
CA LEU A 137 -12.63 2.33 -21.76
C LEU A 137 -11.70 1.12 -21.93
N PRO A 138 -11.00 1.01 -23.08
CA PRO A 138 -10.07 -0.07 -23.38
C PRO A 138 -8.77 0.13 -22.59
N GLY A 139 -8.86 0.20 -21.27
CA GLY A 139 -7.74 0.48 -20.38
C GLY A 139 -6.88 -0.74 -20.10
N ASP A 140 -6.62 -1.60 -21.09
CA ASP A 140 -5.90 -2.86 -20.89
C ASP A 140 -4.65 -3.02 -21.74
N SER A 141 -4.57 -2.36 -22.89
CA SER A 141 -3.48 -2.62 -23.85
C SER A 141 -2.13 -2.09 -23.37
N ASN A 142 -2.12 -1.03 -22.57
CA ASN A 142 -0.89 -0.42 -22.05
C ASN A 142 -1.05 0.01 -20.58
N TYR A 143 -0.09 -0.41 -19.74
CA TYR A 143 -0.01 -0.04 -18.34
C TYR A 143 -0.13 1.47 -18.10
N ASP A 144 0.57 2.29 -18.89
CA ASP A 144 0.53 3.75 -18.70
C ASP A 144 -0.87 4.34 -18.99
N SER A 145 -1.56 3.80 -20.00
CA SER A 145 -2.94 4.19 -20.31
C SER A 145 -3.90 3.85 -19.17
N CYS A 146 -3.64 2.76 -18.43
CA CYS A 146 -4.43 2.38 -17.26
C CYS A 146 -4.35 3.44 -16.16
N LEU A 147 -3.18 4.07 -16.01
CA LEU A 147 -2.98 5.11 -15.01
C LEU A 147 -3.66 6.40 -15.45
N GLU A 148 -3.50 6.75 -16.73
CA GLU A 148 -3.92 8.00 -17.32
C GLU A 148 -5.41 8.11 -17.60
N ASN A 149 -6.13 7.00 -17.70
CA ASN A 149 -7.56 6.97 -17.97
C ASN A 149 -8.25 5.84 -17.18
N PRO A 150 -8.20 5.87 -15.83
CA PRO A 150 -8.87 4.85 -15.03
C PRO A 150 -10.38 5.04 -15.12
N ASP A 151 -11.13 3.94 -15.01
CA ASP A 151 -12.56 4.04 -14.82
C ASP A 151 -12.89 4.77 -13.52
N SER A 152 -13.93 5.60 -13.55
CA SER A 152 -14.36 6.35 -12.36
C SER A 152 -15.29 5.48 -11.52
N PHE A 153 -15.03 5.45 -10.21
CA PHE A 153 -15.88 4.79 -9.23
C PHE A 153 -16.08 3.28 -9.49
N PRO A 154 -15.00 2.51 -9.70
CA PRO A 154 -15.13 1.06 -9.84
C PRO A 154 -15.82 0.46 -8.61
N ILE A 155 -16.67 -0.54 -8.87
CA ILE A 155 -17.43 -1.26 -7.84
C ILE A 155 -16.79 -2.60 -7.59
N TYR A 156 -16.58 -2.94 -6.33
CA TYR A 156 -15.85 -4.15 -5.94
C TYR A 156 -16.79 -5.15 -5.30
N SER A 157 -16.74 -6.40 -5.74
CA SER A 157 -17.19 -7.50 -4.88
C SER A 157 -16.46 -7.42 -3.54
N LYS A 158 -17.14 -7.75 -2.44
CA LYS A 158 -16.53 -7.77 -1.11
C LYS A 158 -15.34 -8.73 -1.08
N GLU A 159 -15.45 -9.86 -1.77
CA GLU A 159 -14.40 -10.87 -1.89
C GLU A 159 -13.15 -10.32 -2.58
N TRP A 160 -13.27 -9.45 -3.58
CA TRP A 160 -12.12 -8.76 -4.16
C TRP A 160 -11.34 -7.97 -3.11
N ILE A 161 -12.02 -7.06 -2.40
CA ILE A 161 -11.38 -6.16 -1.43
C ILE A 161 -10.76 -6.96 -0.28
N CYS A 162 -11.47 -7.97 0.23
CA CYS A 162 -10.96 -8.85 1.26
C CYS A 162 -9.68 -9.59 0.83
N SER A 163 -9.62 -10.05 -0.42
CA SER A 163 -8.52 -10.88 -0.92
C SER A 163 -7.21 -10.11 -1.09
N VAL A 164 -7.29 -8.82 -1.39
CA VAL A 164 -6.11 -7.95 -1.54
C VAL A 164 -5.83 -7.10 -0.31
N GLY A 165 -6.62 -7.23 0.74
CA GLY A 165 -6.43 -6.55 2.02
C GLY A 165 -6.79 -5.06 2.00
N GLY A 166 -7.78 -4.66 1.19
CA GLY A 166 -8.27 -3.27 1.11
C GLY A 166 -8.47 -2.75 -0.32
N PHE A 167 -8.62 -1.45 -0.46
CA PHE A 167 -8.85 -0.78 -1.75
C PHE A 167 -7.55 -0.69 -2.57
N SER A 168 -6.53 0.01 -2.06
CA SER A 168 -5.22 0.16 -2.69
C SER A 168 -4.16 0.57 -1.68
N HIS A 169 -2.90 0.63 -2.12
CA HIS A 169 -1.76 1.08 -1.32
C HIS A 169 -1.33 2.53 -1.63
N THR A 170 -2.11 3.27 -2.42
CA THR A 170 -1.82 4.66 -2.82
C THR A 170 -3.11 5.46 -2.94
N GLY A 171 -3.04 6.80 -2.90
CA GLY A 171 -4.19 7.66 -3.11
C GLY A 171 -4.91 7.53 -4.46
N ALA A 172 -4.24 7.00 -5.50
CA ALA A 172 -4.85 6.78 -6.82
C ALA A 172 -5.51 5.40 -6.92
N ASN A 173 -6.60 5.24 -6.19
CA ASN A 173 -7.32 3.97 -6.09
C ASN A 173 -7.82 3.47 -7.46
N ASP A 174 -8.43 4.33 -8.25
CA ASP A 174 -9.01 3.97 -9.55
C ASP A 174 -7.92 3.48 -10.52
N SER A 175 -6.82 4.25 -10.63
CA SER A 175 -5.63 3.87 -11.42
C SER A 175 -4.99 2.58 -10.92
N TRP A 176 -4.94 2.37 -9.61
CA TRP A 176 -4.40 1.15 -9.02
C TRP A 176 -5.17 -0.08 -9.48
N ILE A 177 -6.50 -0.02 -9.44
CA ILE A 177 -7.37 -1.15 -9.80
C ILE A 177 -7.32 -1.42 -11.31
N GLN A 178 -7.32 -0.37 -12.14
CA GLN A 178 -7.09 -0.51 -13.57
C GLN A 178 -5.75 -1.21 -13.87
N ALA A 179 -4.70 -0.86 -13.13
CA ALA A 179 -3.39 -1.49 -13.25
C ALA A 179 -3.36 -2.95 -12.78
N VAL A 180 -4.14 -3.32 -11.75
CA VAL A 180 -4.34 -4.73 -11.35
C VAL A 180 -5.01 -5.50 -12.49
N HIS A 181 -6.08 -4.94 -13.09
CA HIS A 181 -6.74 -5.55 -14.24
C HIS A 181 -5.82 -5.74 -15.44
N HIS A 182 -4.96 -4.75 -15.73
CA HIS A 182 -3.96 -4.86 -16.78
C HIS A 182 -3.09 -6.11 -16.63
N PHE A 183 -2.60 -6.42 -15.42
CA PHE A 183 -1.80 -7.63 -15.22
C PHE A 183 -2.65 -8.90 -15.21
N LEU A 184 -3.86 -8.88 -14.67
CA LEU A 184 -4.76 -10.03 -14.75
C LEU A 184 -5.04 -10.44 -16.20
N VAL A 185 -5.28 -9.46 -17.07
CA VAL A 185 -5.55 -9.72 -18.50
C VAL A 185 -4.29 -10.10 -19.25
N ASN A 186 -3.22 -9.29 -19.17
CA ASN A 186 -2.04 -9.50 -20.02
C ASN A 186 -1.10 -10.60 -19.53
N ASP A 187 -0.94 -10.76 -18.21
CA ASP A 187 -0.02 -11.77 -17.66
C ASP A 187 -0.74 -13.12 -17.45
N HIS A 188 -2.08 -13.11 -17.27
CA HIS A 188 -2.84 -14.31 -16.89
C HIS A 188 -4.07 -14.63 -17.74
N GLY A 189 -4.42 -13.81 -18.75
CA GLY A 189 -5.59 -14.02 -19.60
C GLY A 189 -6.92 -13.99 -18.84
N LEU A 190 -6.96 -13.38 -17.65
CA LEU A 190 -8.10 -13.40 -16.76
C LEU A 190 -8.86 -12.07 -16.80
N MET A 191 -10.05 -12.08 -17.42
CA MET A 191 -10.99 -10.95 -17.39
C MET A 191 -12.00 -11.15 -16.27
N ILE A 192 -11.96 -10.28 -15.25
CA ILE A 192 -12.88 -10.30 -14.09
C ILE A 192 -13.54 -8.94 -13.86
N ARG A 193 -13.87 -8.26 -14.95
CA ARG A 193 -14.63 -7.02 -14.98
C ARG A 193 -15.99 -7.25 -15.63
N HIS A 194 -17.03 -6.87 -14.90
CA HIS A 194 -18.36 -6.67 -15.45
C HIS A 194 -18.49 -5.21 -15.89
N PHE A 195 -19.02 -4.96 -17.08
CA PHE A 195 -19.33 -3.59 -17.49
C PHE A 195 -20.81 -3.36 -17.28
N LEU A 196 -21.15 -2.31 -16.54
CA LEU A 196 -22.52 -1.94 -16.31
C LEU A 196 -23.20 -1.62 -17.65
N SER A 197 -24.46 -2.03 -17.79
CA SER A 197 -25.21 -1.74 -19.01
C SER A 197 -25.50 -0.24 -19.23
N ARG A 198 -25.26 0.62 -18.22
CA ARG A 198 -25.57 2.05 -18.22
C ARG A 198 -24.61 2.81 -17.30
N LEU A 199 -24.42 4.11 -17.57
CA LEU A 199 -23.76 5.03 -16.66
C LEU A 199 -24.70 5.35 -15.48
N VAL A 200 -24.25 5.11 -14.25
CA VAL A 200 -25.04 5.36 -13.02
C VAL A 200 -24.62 6.65 -12.35
N PHE A 201 -23.32 6.90 -12.29
CA PHE A 201 -22.72 8.02 -11.57
C PHE A 201 -21.92 8.88 -12.54
N LEU A 202 -22.29 10.17 -12.60
CA LEU A 202 -21.54 11.17 -13.34
C LEU A 202 -20.89 12.12 -12.34
N ARG A 203 -19.60 12.39 -12.51
CA ARG A 203 -18.92 13.37 -11.67
C ARG A 203 -19.23 14.78 -12.17
N ASN A 204 -19.77 15.64 -11.30
CA ASN A 204 -19.91 17.06 -11.60
C ASN A 204 -18.58 17.76 -11.30
N THR A 205 -17.72 17.84 -12.31
CA THR A 205 -16.45 18.55 -12.17
C THR A 205 -16.69 20.05 -12.22
N ASP A 206 -16.59 20.73 -11.08
CA ASP A 206 -16.43 22.19 -11.07
C ASP A 206 -15.15 22.55 -11.84
N SER A 207 -15.12 23.75 -12.43
CA SER A 207 -13.96 24.35 -13.10
C SER A 207 -12.65 24.20 -12.29
N HIS A 208 -12.73 24.25 -10.96
CA HIS A 208 -11.62 24.10 -10.02
C HIS A 208 -11.09 22.66 -9.84
N ASP A 209 -11.89 21.64 -10.17
CA ASP A 209 -11.50 20.21 -10.17
C ASP A 209 -11.59 19.59 -11.58
N SER A 210 -11.71 20.43 -12.61
CA SER A 210 -11.60 20.02 -14.00
C SER A 210 -10.23 19.36 -14.25
N VAL A 211 -10.14 18.56 -15.33
CA VAL A 211 -8.87 18.01 -15.82
C VAL A 211 -7.85 19.11 -16.09
N ALA A 212 -8.30 20.33 -16.36
CA ALA A 212 -7.47 21.51 -16.54
C ALA A 212 -6.97 22.15 -15.22
N SER A 213 -7.48 21.73 -14.07
CA SER A 213 -7.06 22.28 -12.79
C SER A 213 -5.63 21.82 -12.44
N VAL A 214 -4.79 22.79 -12.08
CA VAL A 214 -3.39 22.55 -11.70
C VAL A 214 -3.30 21.62 -10.48
N ARG A 215 -4.27 21.70 -9.56
CA ARG A 215 -4.32 20.85 -8.36
C ARG A 215 -4.55 19.39 -8.73
N TRP A 216 -5.56 19.11 -9.55
CA TRP A 216 -5.88 17.76 -10.00
C TRP A 216 -4.74 17.18 -10.83
N ALA A 217 -4.23 17.96 -11.79
CA ALA A 217 -3.08 17.57 -12.61
C ALA A 217 -1.87 17.20 -11.74
N ASN A 218 -1.52 18.02 -10.74
CA ASN A 218 -0.37 17.76 -9.88
C ASN A 218 -0.55 16.54 -8.96
N ALA A 219 -1.71 16.38 -8.32
CA ALA A 219 -1.97 15.23 -7.46
C ALA A 219 -1.96 13.92 -8.26
N ARG A 220 -2.59 13.96 -9.44
CA ARG A 220 -2.67 12.85 -10.37
C ARG A 220 -1.29 12.47 -10.92
N LEU A 221 -0.52 13.44 -11.40
CA LEU A 221 0.85 13.22 -11.87
C LEU A 221 1.74 12.58 -10.80
N ARG A 222 1.71 13.10 -9.56
CA ARG A 222 2.48 12.52 -8.45
C ARG A 222 2.09 11.06 -8.17
N ASN A 223 0.80 10.75 -8.18
CA ASN A 223 0.34 9.38 -7.97
C ASN A 223 0.70 8.45 -9.14
N HIS A 224 0.62 8.94 -10.38
CA HIS A 224 1.03 8.16 -11.56
C HIS A 224 2.54 7.88 -11.54
N GLU A 225 3.36 8.89 -11.24
CA GLU A 225 4.80 8.73 -11.05
C GLU A 225 5.13 7.73 -9.94
N LEU A 226 4.41 7.78 -8.82
CA LEU A 226 4.53 6.81 -7.74
C LEU A 226 4.22 5.39 -8.23
N MET A 227 3.13 5.22 -8.98
CA MET A 227 2.69 3.93 -9.53
C MET A 227 3.61 3.37 -10.62
N ARG A 228 4.39 4.23 -11.30
CA ARG A 228 5.41 3.80 -12.25
C ARG A 228 6.67 3.26 -11.58
N ARG A 229 6.87 3.50 -10.28
CA ARG A 229 8.03 2.97 -9.56
C ARG A 229 7.99 1.45 -9.52
N SER A 230 9.12 0.79 -9.76
CA SER A 230 9.23 -0.67 -9.82
C SER A 230 8.68 -1.38 -8.58
N ARG A 231 8.89 -0.81 -7.38
CA ARG A 231 8.33 -1.34 -6.13
C ARG A 231 6.80 -1.36 -6.15
N VAL A 232 6.17 -0.26 -6.57
CA VAL A 232 4.70 -0.16 -6.59
C VAL A 232 4.12 -1.07 -7.67
N LYS A 233 4.74 -1.10 -8.85
CA LYS A 233 4.36 -2.02 -9.94
C LYS A 233 4.46 -3.50 -9.49
N ALA A 234 5.48 -3.86 -8.71
CA ALA A 234 5.60 -5.21 -8.14
C ALA A 234 4.46 -5.52 -7.16
N MET A 235 4.05 -4.58 -6.32
CA MET A 235 2.90 -4.75 -5.41
C MET A 235 1.58 -4.97 -6.18
N ILE A 236 1.36 -4.21 -7.27
CA ILE A 236 0.18 -4.38 -8.15
C ILE A 236 0.20 -5.78 -8.79
N LYS A 237 1.35 -6.23 -9.31
CA LYS A 237 1.50 -7.60 -9.85
C LYS A 237 1.21 -8.68 -8.82
N ILE A 238 1.67 -8.51 -7.58
CA ILE A 238 1.41 -9.45 -6.48
C ILE A 238 -0.09 -9.54 -6.20
N GLN A 239 -0.81 -8.41 -6.18
CA GLN A 239 -2.26 -8.42 -6.03
C GLN A 239 -2.97 -9.11 -7.20
N ALA A 240 -2.55 -8.84 -8.43
CA ALA A 240 -3.08 -9.52 -9.62
C ALA A 240 -2.87 -11.04 -9.53
N LEU A 241 -1.66 -11.49 -9.18
CA LEU A 241 -1.36 -12.92 -8.99
C LEU A 241 -2.21 -13.55 -7.88
N THR A 242 -2.43 -12.82 -6.77
CA THR A 242 -3.27 -13.27 -5.66
C THR A 242 -4.71 -13.50 -6.13
N LEU A 243 -5.29 -12.54 -6.85
CA LEU A 243 -6.63 -12.62 -7.41
C LEU A 243 -6.76 -13.72 -8.46
N TYR A 244 -5.75 -13.91 -9.31
CA TYR A 244 -5.70 -14.99 -10.29
C TYR A 244 -5.73 -16.37 -9.60
N ASN A 245 -4.86 -16.58 -8.62
CA ASN A 245 -4.79 -17.85 -7.88
C ASN A 245 -6.10 -18.14 -7.15
N LEU A 246 -6.71 -17.13 -6.54
CA LEU A 246 -8.00 -17.29 -5.86
C LEU A 246 -9.13 -17.62 -6.85
N THR A 247 -9.13 -16.99 -8.02
CA THR A 247 -10.09 -17.28 -9.08
C THR A 247 -9.93 -18.72 -9.60
N CYS A 248 -8.70 -19.16 -9.82
CA CYS A 248 -8.40 -20.55 -10.17
C CYS A 248 -8.89 -21.53 -9.10
N TYR A 249 -8.69 -21.19 -7.81
CA TYR A 249 -9.18 -21.99 -6.70
C TYR A 249 -10.71 -22.12 -6.73
N TYR A 250 -11.45 -21.02 -6.88
CA TYR A 250 -12.92 -21.06 -6.96
C TYR A 250 -13.45 -21.82 -8.18
N LYS A 251 -12.80 -21.67 -9.35
CA LYS A 251 -13.16 -22.46 -10.54
C LYS A 251 -12.93 -23.95 -10.29
N ALA A 252 -11.80 -24.31 -9.71
CA ALA A 252 -11.48 -25.69 -9.41
C ALA A 252 -12.47 -26.32 -8.39
N THR A 253 -12.91 -25.57 -7.38
CA THR A 253 -13.85 -26.07 -6.35
C THR A 253 -15.32 -26.04 -6.79
N SER A 254 -15.70 -25.19 -7.74
CA SER A 254 -17.06 -25.16 -8.29
C SER A 254 -17.29 -26.22 -9.37
N ASP A 255 -16.26 -26.55 -10.15
CA ASP A 255 -16.35 -27.56 -11.22
C ASP A 255 -16.16 -29.01 -10.73
N ARG A 256 -15.79 -29.22 -9.46
CA ARG A 256 -15.46 -30.56 -8.92
C ARG A 256 -15.84 -30.69 -7.44
N ASP A 257 -16.37 -31.85 -7.07
CA ASP A 257 -16.22 -32.43 -5.72
C ASP A 257 -14.72 -32.70 -5.46
N LEU A 258 -13.93 -31.64 -5.27
CA LEU A 258 -12.49 -31.76 -5.12
C LEU A 258 -12.12 -32.49 -3.83
N SER A 259 -11.46 -33.64 -3.98
CA SER A 259 -10.74 -34.25 -2.86
C SER A 259 -9.52 -33.38 -2.47
N TYR A 260 -9.27 -33.31 -1.16
CA TYR A 260 -8.20 -32.55 -0.50
C TYR A 260 -6.82 -32.58 -1.19
N ASN A 261 -6.47 -33.66 -1.88
CA ASN A 261 -5.17 -33.86 -2.49
C ASN A 261 -4.91 -33.01 -3.74
N GLU A 262 -5.96 -32.57 -4.45
CA GLU A 262 -5.82 -31.77 -5.67
C GLU A 262 -5.58 -30.28 -5.35
N VAL A 263 -6.19 -29.77 -4.27
CA VAL A 263 -5.94 -28.41 -3.74
C VAL A 263 -4.47 -28.24 -3.32
N LYS A 264 -3.85 -29.30 -2.80
CA LYS A 264 -2.45 -29.29 -2.34
C LYS A 264 -1.43 -29.11 -3.48
N LYS A 265 -1.78 -29.42 -4.74
CA LYS A 265 -0.88 -29.24 -5.89
C LYS A 265 -0.79 -27.78 -6.36
N PHE A 266 -1.83 -26.97 -6.16
CA PHE A 266 -1.82 -25.55 -6.56
C PHE A 266 -0.90 -24.66 -5.71
N ASN A 267 -0.56 -25.08 -4.49
CA ASN A 267 0.24 -24.30 -3.53
C ASN A 267 1.75 -24.60 -3.56
N GLN A 268 2.28 -25.24 -4.62
CA GLN A 268 3.65 -25.75 -4.65
C GLN A 268 4.71 -24.80 -5.25
N ASN A 269 4.42 -23.50 -5.41
CA ASN A 269 5.43 -22.52 -5.84
C ASN A 269 5.83 -21.57 -4.68
N PRO A 270 6.73 -22.00 -3.77
CA PRO A 270 7.05 -21.28 -2.54
C PRO A 270 7.89 -20.00 -2.72
N SER A 271 8.62 -19.84 -3.83
CA SER A 271 9.55 -18.71 -4.04
C SER A 271 8.86 -17.36 -4.19
N GLU A 272 7.66 -17.32 -4.78
CA GLU A 272 6.89 -16.07 -4.93
C GLU A 272 6.16 -15.69 -3.63
N LEU A 273 5.67 -16.69 -2.88
CA LEU A 273 5.02 -16.50 -1.57
C LEU A 273 6.00 -15.99 -0.49
N GLU A 274 7.26 -16.42 -0.52
CA GLU A 274 8.31 -15.89 0.37
C GLU A 274 8.63 -14.42 0.06
N TYR A 275 8.64 -14.04 -1.22
CA TYR A 275 8.86 -12.65 -1.65
C TYR A 275 7.69 -11.73 -1.25
N ILE A 276 6.46 -12.24 -1.32
CA ILE A 276 5.24 -11.52 -0.90
C ILE A 276 5.26 -11.27 0.62
N ASN A 277 5.59 -12.29 1.43
CA ASN A 277 5.71 -12.14 2.88
C ASN A 277 6.81 -11.14 3.27
N PHE A 278 7.95 -11.16 2.57
CA PHE A 278 9.03 -10.21 2.78
C PHE A 278 8.61 -8.74 2.54
N LEU A 279 7.73 -8.50 1.56
CA LEU A 279 7.23 -7.15 1.26
C LEU A 279 6.12 -6.69 2.22
N CYS A 280 5.24 -7.61 2.65
CA CYS A 280 4.13 -7.29 3.56
C CYS A 280 4.57 -7.02 5.02
N ASP A 281 5.67 -7.62 5.48
CA ASP A 281 6.20 -7.41 6.84
C ASP A 281 6.79 -6.01 7.06
N ARG A 282 7.06 -5.23 6.00
CA ARG A 282 7.65 -3.89 6.11
C ARG A 282 6.63 -2.77 6.35
N ASP A 283 5.37 -2.93 5.92
CA ASP A 283 4.35 -1.87 5.98
C ASP A 283 3.25 -2.15 7.03
N GLY A 284 3.39 -3.21 7.85
CA GLY A 284 2.60 -3.51 9.06
C GLY A 284 1.11 -3.82 8.87
N SER A 285 0.54 -3.48 7.72
CA SER A 285 -0.91 -3.51 7.44
C SER A 285 -1.33 -4.72 6.60
N GLY A 286 -0.48 -5.20 5.68
CA GLY A 286 -0.82 -6.30 4.76
C GLY A 286 -0.82 -7.68 5.40
N ALA A 287 0.12 -7.96 6.32
CA ALA A 287 0.27 -9.29 6.92
C ALA A 287 -0.85 -9.65 7.92
N VAL A 288 -1.52 -8.64 8.51
CA VAL A 288 -2.60 -8.84 9.50
C VAL A 288 -3.91 -9.21 8.80
N LEU A 289 -4.24 -8.55 7.68
CA LEU A 289 -5.49 -8.82 6.95
C LEU A 289 -5.46 -10.17 6.23
N PHE A 290 -4.31 -10.57 5.68
CA PHE A 290 -4.13 -11.89 5.05
C PHE A 290 -4.32 -13.05 6.05
N LYS A 291 -3.91 -12.85 7.31
CA LYS A 291 -4.09 -13.83 8.42
C LYS A 291 -5.54 -13.93 8.91
N ILE A 292 -6.30 -12.84 8.88
CA ILE A 292 -7.69 -12.81 9.36
C ILE A 292 -8.63 -13.44 8.32
N TYR A 293 -8.43 -13.19 7.03
CA TYR A 293 -9.34 -13.68 6.00
C TYR A 293 -9.33 -15.22 5.87
N PHE A 294 -8.15 -15.84 5.97
CA PHE A 294 -8.05 -17.31 5.88
C PHE A 294 -8.54 -18.06 7.13
N SER A 295 -8.62 -17.41 8.30
CA SER A 295 -9.17 -18.06 9.51
C SER A 295 -10.69 -18.07 9.54
N GLN A 296 -11.36 -17.29 8.68
CA GLN A 296 -12.82 -17.13 8.66
C GLN A 296 -13.53 -17.92 7.56
N ILE A 297 -12.82 -18.48 6.57
CA ILE A 297 -13.43 -19.34 5.57
C ILE A 297 -13.77 -20.71 6.21
N ASN A 298 -15.07 -20.96 6.37
CA ASN A 298 -15.76 -22.23 6.70
C ASN A 298 -15.97 -22.66 8.17
N GLY A 299 -15.66 -21.85 9.20
CA GLY A 299 -15.98 -22.22 10.59
C GLY A 299 -15.38 -23.57 11.07
N LYS A 300 -14.52 -24.16 10.25
CA LYS A 300 -13.63 -25.27 10.56
C LYS A 300 -12.26 -24.64 10.59
N THR A 301 -11.68 -24.58 11.78
CA THR A 301 -10.25 -24.43 11.95
C THR A 301 -9.61 -25.50 11.07
N VAL A 302 -9.16 -25.13 9.87
CA VAL A 302 -8.34 -26.04 9.08
C VAL A 302 -7.04 -26.13 9.86
N ASP A 303 -6.64 -27.34 10.24
CA ASP A 303 -5.36 -27.67 10.90
C ASP A 303 -4.13 -27.37 10.00
N PHE A 304 -4.22 -26.32 9.18
CA PHE A 304 -3.20 -25.81 8.25
C PHE A 304 -2.06 -25.09 8.97
N ILE A 305 -2.17 -24.93 10.29
CA ILE A 305 -1.34 -24.01 11.06
C ILE A 305 -0.16 -24.74 11.73
N ASP A 306 -0.28 -26.02 12.09
CA ASP A 306 0.69 -26.63 13.01
C ASP A 306 2.09 -26.85 12.42
N SER A 307 2.25 -27.27 11.16
CA SER A 307 3.59 -27.50 10.61
C SER A 307 4.34 -26.19 10.31
N ARG A 308 3.64 -25.16 9.85
CA ARG A 308 4.21 -23.84 9.55
C ARG A 308 4.40 -22.99 10.80
N VAL A 309 3.55 -23.13 11.81
CA VAL A 309 3.78 -22.52 13.12
C VAL A 309 5.02 -23.12 13.78
N GLU A 310 5.29 -24.41 13.58
CA GLU A 310 6.50 -25.00 14.13
C GLU A 310 7.77 -24.58 13.38
N GLU A 311 7.70 -24.34 12.07
CA GLU A 311 8.79 -23.70 11.32
C GLU A 311 8.99 -22.22 11.69
N LEU A 312 7.91 -21.46 11.88
CA LEU A 312 7.97 -20.07 12.34
C LEU A 312 8.45 -19.96 13.79
N LYS A 313 8.08 -20.89 14.66
CA LYS A 313 8.64 -21.02 16.02
C LYS A 313 10.12 -21.38 15.97
N LYS A 314 10.54 -22.30 15.10
CA LYS A 314 11.97 -22.62 14.88
C LYS A 314 12.75 -21.42 14.37
N LEU A 315 12.16 -20.61 13.47
CA LEU A 315 12.75 -19.39 12.94
C LEU A 315 12.83 -18.30 14.03
N TYR A 316 11.77 -18.10 14.80
CA TYR A 316 11.72 -17.18 15.93
C TYR A 316 12.69 -17.57 17.05
N GLN A 317 12.80 -18.87 17.36
CA GLN A 317 13.79 -19.44 18.27
C GLN A 317 15.23 -19.27 17.76
N ARG A 318 15.45 -19.36 16.43
CA ARG A 318 16.75 -19.02 15.80
C ARG A 318 17.08 -17.54 15.95
N ILE A 319 16.11 -16.65 15.75
CA ILE A 319 16.26 -15.20 15.94
C ILE A 319 16.54 -14.86 17.42
N LEU A 320 15.86 -15.52 18.36
CA LEU A 320 16.12 -15.38 19.80
C LEU A 320 17.51 -15.90 20.20
N ARG A 321 17.96 -17.03 19.61
CA ARG A 321 19.34 -17.54 19.81
C ARG A 321 20.40 -16.59 19.24
N LEU A 322 20.11 -15.94 18.11
CA LEU A 322 20.99 -14.92 17.54
C LEU A 322 21.07 -13.66 18.43
N LYS A 323 19.97 -13.27 19.10
CA LYS A 323 19.98 -12.20 20.13
C LYS A 323 20.82 -12.56 21.37
N THR A 324 20.88 -13.83 21.77
CA THR A 324 21.73 -14.26 22.89
C THR A 324 23.23 -14.33 22.56
N ILE A 325 23.59 -14.49 21.28
CA ILE A 325 24.99 -14.58 20.83
C ILE A 325 25.54 -13.19 20.46
N VAL A 326 24.68 -12.25 20.04
CA VAL A 326 25.04 -10.85 19.74
C VAL A 326 24.07 -9.93 20.49
N PRO A 327 24.41 -9.45 21.71
CA PRO A 327 23.48 -8.75 22.60
C PRO A 327 22.88 -7.43 22.06
N ASN A 328 23.35 -6.96 20.90
CA ASN A 328 22.91 -5.72 20.25
C ASN A 328 22.57 -5.92 18.75
N TYR A 329 22.06 -7.09 18.37
CA TYR A 329 21.58 -7.30 17.01
C TYR A 329 20.32 -6.45 16.74
N ASP A 330 20.51 -5.34 16.02
CA ASP A 330 19.45 -4.47 15.50
C ASP A 330 19.14 -4.87 14.04
N PRO A 331 17.90 -5.29 13.71
CA PRO A 331 17.49 -5.72 12.37
C PRO A 331 17.72 -4.67 11.27
N LYS A 332 17.94 -3.40 11.60
CA LYS A 332 18.20 -2.32 10.64
C LYS A 332 19.57 -2.39 9.95
N PHE A 333 20.47 -3.28 10.38
CA PHE A 333 21.82 -3.41 9.82
C PHE A 333 21.96 -4.56 8.80
N ALA A 334 20.89 -5.32 8.51
CA ALA A 334 20.92 -6.36 7.48
C ALA A 334 21.22 -5.79 6.08
N ASP A 335 20.75 -4.56 5.80
CA ASP A 335 20.99 -3.87 4.52
C ASP A 335 22.50 -3.60 4.24
N ILE A 336 23.36 -3.56 5.26
CA ILE A 336 24.80 -3.32 5.09
C ILE A 336 25.55 -4.60 4.70
N TYR A 337 25.06 -5.76 5.11
CA TYR A 337 25.73 -7.04 4.86
C TYR A 337 25.52 -7.52 3.41
N ASP A 338 24.33 -7.29 2.85
CA ASP A 338 23.98 -7.70 1.48
C ASP A 338 24.41 -6.66 0.43
N CYS A 339 24.41 -5.35 0.76
CA CYS A 339 24.98 -4.33 -0.13
C CYS A 339 26.48 -4.54 -0.39
N VAL A 340 27.24 -5.04 0.59
CA VAL A 340 28.69 -5.20 0.47
C VAL A 340 29.07 -6.39 -0.42
N ASN A 341 28.21 -7.41 -0.53
CA ASN A 341 28.49 -8.60 -1.34
C ASN A 341 28.03 -8.48 -2.80
N GLY A 342 27.02 -7.65 -3.08
CA GLY A 342 26.49 -7.45 -4.44
C GLY A 342 27.26 -6.44 -5.31
N ASP A 343 27.88 -5.42 -4.72
CA ASP A 343 28.29 -4.21 -5.46
C ASP A 343 29.80 -3.99 -5.68
N LEU A 344 30.65 -4.95 -5.32
CA LEU A 344 32.10 -4.82 -5.54
C LEU A 344 32.49 -4.69 -7.03
N LYS A 345 31.66 -5.20 -7.95
CA LYS A 345 31.86 -5.03 -9.40
C LYS A 345 31.40 -3.66 -9.93
N ASN A 346 30.39 -3.06 -9.32
CA ASN A 346 29.80 -1.78 -9.76
C ASN A 346 30.52 -0.58 -9.15
N LEU A 347 31.01 -0.70 -7.90
CA LEU A 347 31.82 0.34 -7.25
C LEU A 347 33.12 0.65 -8.01
N LYS A 348 33.72 -0.36 -8.66
CA LYS A 348 34.91 -0.16 -9.50
C LYS A 348 34.61 0.63 -10.79
N LYS A 349 33.37 0.57 -11.27
CA LYS A 349 32.87 1.25 -12.46
C LYS A 349 32.45 2.69 -12.16
N GLU A 350 31.84 2.93 -10.99
CA GLU A 350 31.43 4.28 -10.56
C GLU A 350 32.57 5.12 -9.96
N PHE A 351 33.53 4.50 -9.26
CA PHE A 351 34.65 5.20 -8.61
C PHE A 351 35.99 5.08 -9.35
N GLY A 352 36.04 4.32 -10.45
CA GLY A 352 37.21 4.21 -11.34
C GLY A 352 37.78 5.56 -11.78
N PRO A 353 36.96 6.57 -12.14
CA PRO A 353 37.43 7.91 -12.47
C PRO A 353 37.92 8.71 -11.25
N PHE A 354 37.38 8.47 -10.05
CA PHE A 354 37.75 9.18 -8.82
C PHE A 354 39.10 8.74 -8.25
N CYS A 355 39.50 7.48 -8.48
CA CYS A 355 40.80 6.95 -8.06
C CYS A 355 41.98 7.44 -8.92
N ALA A 356 41.72 8.09 -10.07
CA ALA A 356 42.76 8.62 -10.95
C ALA A 356 43.37 9.96 -10.49
N ILE A 357 42.74 10.64 -9.51
CA ILE A 357 43.05 12.04 -9.19
C ILE A 357 44.04 12.17 -7.99
N ASN A 358 44.24 11.12 -7.18
CA ASN A 358 45.30 11.13 -6.17
C ASN A 358 45.79 9.71 -5.77
N PRO A 359 46.97 9.28 -6.27
CA PRO A 359 47.51 7.93 -6.05
C PRO A 359 47.71 7.55 -4.57
N LYS A 360 47.90 8.55 -3.68
CA LYS A 360 48.18 8.32 -2.25
C LYS A 360 46.97 7.77 -1.49
N TYR A 361 45.75 8.04 -1.97
CA TYR A 361 44.52 7.55 -1.34
C TYR A 361 44.02 6.23 -1.93
N ALA A 362 44.37 5.91 -3.18
CA ALA A 362 44.14 4.59 -3.77
C ALA A 362 44.90 3.50 -3.00
N VAL A 363 46.13 3.79 -2.57
CA VAL A 363 46.94 2.89 -1.73
C VAL A 363 46.29 2.70 -0.36
N LYS A 364 45.81 3.76 0.29
CA LYS A 364 45.17 3.65 1.62
C LYS A 364 43.84 2.91 1.59
N LEU A 365 43.02 3.10 0.56
CA LEU A 365 41.77 2.36 0.38
C LEU A 365 42.06 0.89 0.07
N SER A 366 43.01 0.61 -0.83
CA SER A 366 43.40 -0.78 -1.14
C SER A 366 44.00 -1.47 0.09
N GLN A 367 44.78 -0.77 0.91
CA GLN A 367 45.32 -1.30 2.16
C GLN A 367 44.22 -1.59 3.19
N ALA A 368 43.20 -0.73 3.28
CA ALA A 368 42.04 -0.96 4.13
C ALA A 368 41.22 -2.19 3.69
N PHE A 369 41.05 -2.38 2.37
CA PHE A 369 40.38 -3.56 1.81
C PHE A 369 41.20 -4.84 2.00
N GLU A 370 42.52 -4.80 1.84
CA GLU A 370 43.39 -5.96 2.09
C GLU A 370 43.48 -6.30 3.59
N ASN A 371 43.46 -5.29 4.47
CA ASN A 371 43.38 -5.48 5.91
C ASN A 371 42.03 -6.09 6.31
N TYR A 372 40.94 -5.65 5.69
CA TYR A 372 39.61 -6.21 5.90
C TYR A 372 39.50 -7.66 5.39
N ARG A 373 40.09 -7.97 4.23
CA ARG A 373 40.23 -9.35 3.73
C ARG A 373 41.07 -10.23 4.65
N LYS A 374 42.20 -9.71 5.17
CA LYS A 374 43.02 -10.43 6.14
C LYS A 374 42.25 -10.71 7.42
N LEU A 375 41.49 -9.74 7.94
CA LEU A 375 40.63 -9.89 9.12
C LEU A 375 39.51 -10.93 8.92
N LEU A 376 38.91 -10.98 7.73
CA LEU A 376 37.93 -12.01 7.37
C LEU A 376 38.57 -13.39 7.23
N SER A 377 39.76 -13.47 6.64
CA SER A 377 40.50 -14.73 6.45
C SER A 377 41.09 -15.30 7.75
N GLN A 378 41.29 -14.47 8.77
CA GLN A 378 41.90 -14.85 10.04
C GLN A 378 40.87 -15.21 11.13
N GLY A 379 39.56 -15.15 10.82
CA GLY A 379 38.50 -15.55 11.75
C GLY A 379 38.62 -14.85 13.11
N ILE A 380 38.21 -13.59 13.17
CA ILE A 380 38.28 -12.69 14.34
C ILE A 380 38.15 -13.45 15.67
N LYS A 381 39.27 -13.60 16.38
CA LYS A 381 39.37 -14.28 17.67
C LYS A 381 40.24 -13.55 18.71
N ASN A 382 40.40 -12.22 18.63
CA ASN A 382 41.22 -11.53 19.63
C ASN A 382 40.54 -10.31 20.28
N SER A 383 40.48 -10.33 21.62
CA SER A 383 39.73 -9.41 22.48
C SER A 383 40.41 -8.05 22.70
N GLU A 384 41.71 -7.95 22.41
CA GLU A 384 42.51 -6.74 22.64
C GLU A 384 42.17 -5.62 21.65
N THR A 385 41.83 -5.99 20.40
CA THR A 385 41.42 -5.05 19.36
C THR A 385 40.08 -4.37 19.66
N LEU A 386 39.19 -5.04 20.40
CA LEU A 386 37.90 -4.48 20.83
C LEU A 386 38.07 -3.44 21.96
N LYS A 387 39.11 -3.58 22.80
CA LYS A 387 39.39 -2.70 23.93
C LYS A 387 39.84 -1.31 23.45
N ASN A 388 40.74 -1.26 22.47
CA ASN A 388 41.26 -0.01 21.90
C ASN A 388 40.17 0.82 21.17
N ILE A 389 39.12 0.16 20.64
CA ILE A 389 37.97 0.82 20.00
C ILE A 389 37.01 1.46 21.04
N SER A 390 37.05 0.99 22.29
CA SER A 390 36.17 1.50 23.35
C SER A 390 36.66 2.83 23.94
N GLU A 391 37.97 3.05 23.95
CA GLU A 391 38.61 4.21 24.62
C GLU A 391 38.55 5.48 23.77
N ALA A 392 38.49 5.38 22.43
CA ALA A 392 38.37 6.52 21.53
C ALA A 392 36.97 7.18 21.47
N LYS A 393 35.97 6.67 22.20
CA LYS A 393 34.53 7.00 21.99
C LYS A 393 33.94 8.08 22.90
N ASN A 394 34.66 8.62 23.89
CA ASN A 394 34.01 9.36 24.98
C ASN A 394 33.80 10.87 24.74
N SER A 395 34.62 11.57 23.95
CA SER A 395 34.38 13.00 23.65
C SER A 395 33.28 13.20 22.60
N ASP A 396 33.29 12.38 21.54
CA ASP A 396 32.45 12.61 20.37
C ASP A 396 31.01 12.10 20.56
N LYS A 397 30.82 11.13 21.48
CA LYS A 397 29.48 10.60 21.81
C LYS A 397 28.60 11.60 22.57
N GLN A 398 29.18 12.47 23.40
CA GLN A 398 28.38 13.46 24.15
C GLN A 398 27.85 14.54 23.22
N LEU A 399 28.67 15.03 22.29
CA LEU A 399 28.27 16.00 21.28
C LEU A 399 27.20 15.41 20.33
N LEU A 400 27.38 14.17 19.86
CA LEU A 400 26.37 13.49 19.04
C LEU A 400 25.05 13.29 19.77
N LYS A 401 25.07 12.95 21.07
CA LYS A 401 23.84 12.78 21.86
C LYS A 401 23.05 14.07 22.00
N ILE A 402 23.71 15.21 22.17
CA ILE A 402 23.07 16.53 22.28
C ILE A 402 22.41 16.90 20.93
N ILE A 403 23.14 16.76 19.82
CA ILE A 403 22.64 17.09 18.48
C ILE A 403 21.50 16.16 18.04
N MET A 404 21.58 14.86 18.38
CA MET A 404 20.53 13.90 18.04
C MET A 404 19.25 14.12 18.86
N LYS A 405 19.38 14.57 20.12
CA LYS A 405 18.24 14.86 21.01
C LYS A 405 17.46 16.08 20.53
N GLU A 406 18.13 17.10 20.00
CA GLU A 406 17.47 18.33 19.55
C GLU A 406 16.94 18.28 18.10
N TYR A 407 17.57 17.50 17.20
CA TYR A 407 17.28 17.62 15.75
C TYR A 407 16.83 16.33 15.05
N GLY A 408 16.96 15.15 15.66
CA GLY A 408 16.57 13.84 15.09
C GLY A 408 17.52 13.28 14.01
N TYR A 409 17.60 11.95 13.90
CA TYR A 409 18.67 11.18 13.20
C TYR A 409 18.95 11.60 11.76
N ARG A 410 17.90 11.85 10.96
CA ARG A 410 18.03 12.21 9.53
C ARG A 410 18.49 13.66 9.33
N ARG A 411 18.10 14.55 10.25
CA ARG A 411 18.51 15.96 10.26
C ARG A 411 19.94 16.09 10.80
N THR A 412 20.32 15.27 11.78
CA THR A 412 21.70 15.18 12.30
C THR A 412 22.70 14.77 11.22
N ILE A 413 22.39 13.79 10.36
CA ILE A 413 23.28 13.39 9.25
C ILE A 413 23.44 14.53 8.22
N LEU A 414 22.36 15.25 7.91
CA LEU A 414 22.42 16.41 7.00
C LEU A 414 23.17 17.60 7.60
N ILE A 415 23.07 17.82 8.92
CA ILE A 415 23.83 18.84 9.65
C ILE A 415 25.32 18.46 9.70
N LEU A 416 25.66 17.18 9.94
CA LEU A 416 27.04 16.70 9.95
C LEU A 416 27.69 16.74 8.56
N LEU A 417 26.95 16.39 7.50
CA LEU A 417 27.41 16.56 6.12
C LEU A 417 27.56 18.05 5.76
N LYS A 418 26.64 18.91 6.20
CA LYS A 418 26.78 20.36 6.01
C LYS A 418 27.97 20.93 6.79
N GLU A 419 28.19 20.56 8.05
CA GLU A 419 29.36 21.02 8.83
C GLU A 419 30.68 20.49 8.26
N PHE A 420 30.71 19.24 7.77
CA PHE A 420 31.90 18.66 7.13
C PHE A 420 32.23 19.37 5.80
N LEU A 421 31.21 19.79 5.05
CA LEU A 421 31.36 20.60 3.83
C LEU A 421 31.66 22.08 4.15
N PHE A 422 31.15 22.62 5.26
CA PHE A 422 31.35 24.01 5.68
C PHE A 422 32.73 24.25 6.32
N LYS A 423 33.27 23.27 7.08
CA LYS A 423 34.65 23.31 7.61
C LYS A 423 35.71 23.24 6.51
N LYS A 424 35.41 22.69 5.33
CA LYS A 424 36.33 22.70 4.18
C LYS A 424 36.47 24.08 3.51
N ASN A 425 35.59 25.04 3.80
CA ASN A 425 35.60 26.39 3.22
C ASN A 425 36.15 27.49 4.15
N GLN A 426 36.58 27.16 5.37
CA GLN A 426 37.22 28.15 6.27
C GLN A 426 38.74 27.98 6.42
N ASP A 427 39.34 26.90 5.92
CA ASP A 427 40.80 26.70 5.92
C ASP A 427 41.46 26.95 4.55
N THR A 428 41.01 28.00 3.86
CA THR A 428 41.77 28.57 2.72
C THR A 428 41.85 30.09 2.84
N ASN A 429 42.66 30.55 3.78
CA ASN A 429 43.54 31.69 3.54
C ASN A 429 44.76 31.64 4.47
N LEU A 430 45.92 31.94 3.86
CA LEU A 430 47.30 31.99 4.36
C LEU A 430 48.15 30.76 3.96
N SER A 431 49.25 30.86 3.20
CA SER A 431 49.85 31.91 2.38
C SER A 431 51.12 31.33 1.75
N LYS A 432 51.39 31.66 0.48
CA LYS A 432 52.71 31.70 -0.21
C LYS A 432 53.37 30.33 -0.50
N ALA A 433 53.94 30.05 -1.67
CA ALA A 433 54.33 30.85 -2.84
C ALA A 433 54.00 30.10 -4.15
#